data_AF-A0A183E6G2-F1
#
_entry.id   AF-A0A183E6G2-F1
#
_cell.length_a   1.000
_cell.length_b   1.000
_cell.length_c   1.000
_cell.angle_alpha   90.00
_cell.angle_beta   90.00
_cell.angle_gamma   90.00
#
_symmetry.space_group_name_H-M   'P 1'
#
loop_
_entity.id
_entity.type
_entity.pdbx_description
1 polymer ?
#
loop_
_entity_poly.entity_id
_entity_poly.type
_entity_poly.pdbx_seq_one_letter_code
_entity_poly.pdbx_strand_id
1 'polypeptide(L)'
;MKHSVAKCDKKRKREVAAEITKLEEEMKNRHEKELAELQSFSPSKNVEESADTENQSPNQDTKPQRVSRAQKRREKKAELNRKLEEAAEADKTNAKSTRRKLEMDAIERILSERGLVMHEIPPDGDCLYSSLAHQLSIVSEIKARQLVIVRITK
;
A
#
# COMPACT_ATOMS: atom_id res chain seq x y z
N MET A 1 12.57 -14.07 -6.55
CA MET A 1 14.00 -14.49 -6.54
C MET A 1 14.79 -13.48 -5.71
N LYS A 2 15.68 -13.92 -4.80
CA LYS A 2 16.43 -13.02 -3.92
C LYS A 2 17.63 -12.43 -4.69
N HIS A 3 17.52 -11.21 -5.22
CA HIS A 3 18.60 -10.49 -5.92
C HIS A 3 19.46 -9.67 -4.94
N SER A 4 19.83 -10.23 -3.78
CA SER A 4 20.69 -9.53 -2.81
C SER A 4 22.16 -9.74 -3.18
N VAL A 5 22.85 -8.68 -3.60
CA VAL A 5 24.30 -8.69 -3.80
C VAL A 5 24.99 -8.49 -2.45
N ALA A 6 25.89 -9.40 -2.06
CA ALA A 6 26.63 -9.30 -0.82
C ALA A 6 27.51 -8.04 -0.78
N LYS A 7 27.74 -7.46 0.41
CA LYS A 7 28.40 -6.17 0.59
C LYS A 7 29.82 -6.11 -0.01
N CYS A 8 30.51 -7.24 -0.15
CA CYS A 8 31.89 -7.32 -0.63
C CYS A 8 32.03 -7.50 -2.17
N ASP A 9 30.95 -7.86 -2.89
CA ASP A 9 31.05 -8.23 -4.32
C ASP A 9 31.05 -7.01 -5.25
N LYS A 10 32.20 -6.33 -5.37
CA LYS A 10 32.36 -5.12 -6.20
C LYS A 10 32.03 -5.34 -7.68
N LYS A 11 32.31 -6.52 -8.23
CA LYS A 11 32.03 -6.87 -9.64
C LYS A 11 30.52 -6.96 -9.89
N ARG A 12 29.80 -7.74 -9.08
CA ARG A 12 28.34 -7.91 -9.21
C ARG A 12 27.58 -6.61 -8.97
N LYS A 13 28.06 -5.75 -8.05
CA LYS A 13 27.50 -4.40 -7.86
C LYS A 13 27.58 -3.53 -9.11
N ARG A 14 28.71 -3.59 -9.83
CA ARG A 14 28.89 -2.85 -11.09
C ARG A 14 28.01 -3.40 -12.20
N GLU A 15 27.89 -4.72 -12.32
CA GLU A 15 27.02 -5.38 -13.29
C GLU A 15 25.54 -5.01 -13.06
N VAL A 16 25.07 -5.10 -11.81
CA VAL A 16 23.70 -4.71 -11.46
C VAL A 16 23.47 -3.21 -11.68
N ALA A 17 24.42 -2.34 -11.35
CA ALA A 17 24.30 -0.91 -11.62
C ALA A 17 24.22 -0.61 -13.13
N ALA A 18 25.04 -1.29 -13.94
CA ALA A 18 25.01 -1.15 -15.40
C ALA A 18 23.69 -1.65 -16.00
N GLU A 19 23.14 -2.76 -15.46
CA GLU A 19 21.84 -3.28 -15.87
C GLU A 19 20.69 -2.31 -15.53
N ILE A 20 20.73 -1.68 -14.35
CA ILE A 20 19.77 -0.64 -13.97
C ILE A 20 19.83 0.53 -14.95
N THR A 21 21.01 1.09 -15.22
CA THR A 21 21.16 2.22 -16.16
C THR A 21 20.65 1.85 -17.55
N LYS A 22 20.93 0.63 -18.03
CA LYS A 22 20.43 0.14 -19.31
C LYS A 22 18.90 0.08 -19.35
N LEU A 23 18.28 -0.47 -18.30
CA LEU A 23 16.81 -0.57 -18.22
C LEU A 23 16.15 0.82 -18.13
N GLU A 24 16.77 1.76 -17.42
CA GLU A 24 16.29 3.14 -17.32
C GLU A 24 16.34 3.86 -18.68
N GLU A 25 17.44 3.71 -19.43
CA GLU A 25 17.58 4.27 -20.77
C GLU A 25 16.57 3.64 -21.76
N GLU A 26 16.37 2.33 -21.70
CA GLU A 26 15.40 1.65 -22.56
C GLU A 26 13.96 2.12 -22.29
N MET A 27 13.58 2.25 -21.01
CA MET A 27 12.29 2.80 -20.60
C MET A 27 12.11 4.23 -21.11
N LYS A 28 13.13 5.09 -20.95
CA LYS A 28 13.11 6.47 -21.43
C LYS A 28 12.93 6.54 -22.95
N ASN A 29 13.68 5.74 -23.70
CA ASN A 29 13.59 5.67 -25.15
C ASN A 29 12.20 5.20 -25.63
N ARG A 30 11.59 4.21 -24.95
CA ARG A 30 10.22 3.80 -25.26
C ARG A 30 9.23 4.93 -25.04
N HIS A 31 9.30 5.62 -23.90
CA HIS A 31 8.41 6.75 -23.62
C HIS A 31 8.59 7.90 -24.62
N GLU A 32 9.83 8.20 -25.04
CA GLU A 32 10.09 9.24 -26.05
C GLU A 32 9.49 8.87 -27.41
N LYS A 33 9.60 7.60 -27.84
CA LYS A 33 8.97 7.11 -29.06
C LYS A 33 7.45 7.17 -28.99
N GLU A 34 6.86 6.69 -27.90
CA GLU A 34 5.42 6.76 -27.67
C GLU A 34 4.92 8.21 -27.67
N LEU A 35 5.65 9.16 -27.08
CA LEU A 35 5.33 10.59 -27.13
C LEU A 35 5.43 11.17 -28.55
N ALA A 36 6.46 10.80 -29.32
CA ALA A 36 6.63 11.25 -30.70
C ALA A 36 5.55 10.68 -31.63
N GLU A 37 5.16 9.42 -31.43
CA GLU A 37 4.04 8.79 -32.12
C GLU A 37 2.73 9.50 -31.77
N LEU A 38 2.47 9.76 -30.49
CA LEU A 38 1.29 10.52 -30.07
C LEU A 38 1.27 11.96 -30.63
N GLN A 39 2.42 12.62 -30.73
CA GLN A 39 2.54 13.93 -31.36
C GLN A 39 2.29 13.89 -32.87
N SER A 40 2.78 12.86 -33.57
CA SER A 40 2.59 12.71 -35.02
C SER A 40 1.17 12.29 -35.41
N PHE A 41 0.45 11.56 -34.54
CA PHE A 41 -0.97 11.25 -34.69
C PHE A 41 -1.91 12.44 -34.39
N SER A 42 -1.37 13.59 -33.96
CA SER A 42 -2.12 14.85 -33.84
C SER A 42 -1.51 15.95 -34.72
N PRO A 43 -1.99 16.18 -35.96
CA PRO A 43 -1.64 17.41 -36.63
C PRO A 43 -2.40 18.56 -35.95
N SER A 44 -1.64 19.48 -35.38
CA SER A 44 -2.06 20.83 -34.98
C SER A 44 -2.82 20.99 -33.65
N LYS A 45 -2.08 21.41 -32.62
CA LYS A 45 -2.32 22.73 -32.02
C LYS A 45 -1.10 23.24 -31.23
N ASN A 46 -0.17 23.80 -31.98
CA ASN A 46 0.73 24.83 -31.47
C ASN A 46 0.05 26.15 -31.82
N VAL A 47 -0.57 26.83 -30.85
CA VAL A 47 -1.06 28.22 -31.00
C VAL A 47 -0.95 28.89 -29.64
N GLU A 48 0.16 29.59 -29.45
CA GLU A 48 0.13 30.88 -28.77
C GLU A 48 -0.80 31.83 -29.53
N GLU A 49 -1.57 32.60 -28.76
CA GLU A 49 -2.01 33.96 -29.07
C GLU A 49 -2.91 34.25 -30.29
N SER A 50 -3.84 35.20 -30.05
CA SER A 50 -4.65 35.95 -31.01
C SER A 50 -5.87 35.29 -31.67
N ALA A 51 -7.01 35.75 -31.17
CA ALA A 51 -8.11 36.39 -31.88
C ALA A 51 -8.66 35.78 -33.19
N ASP A 52 -9.99 35.65 -33.16
CA ASP A 52 -10.94 35.68 -34.28
C ASP A 52 -10.79 34.64 -35.40
N THR A 53 -11.88 33.93 -35.65
CA THR A 53 -12.64 34.02 -36.91
C THR A 53 -13.73 32.95 -36.90
N GLU A 54 -14.96 33.44 -37.00
CA GLU A 54 -16.19 32.69 -37.28
C GLU A 54 -16.06 31.92 -38.60
N ASN A 55 -16.68 30.74 -38.71
CA ASN A 55 -17.68 30.56 -39.77
C ASN A 55 -18.55 29.32 -39.59
N GLN A 56 -19.83 29.56 -39.82
CA GLN A 56 -20.93 28.60 -39.80
C GLN A 56 -20.98 27.80 -41.11
N SER A 57 -21.39 26.53 -41.04
CA SER A 57 -22.55 25.96 -41.77
C SER A 57 -22.46 24.40 -41.80
N PRO A 58 -23.59 23.66 -41.77
CA PRO A 58 -23.67 22.29 -41.29
C PRO A 58 -23.72 21.27 -42.44
N ASN A 59 -23.09 20.10 -42.26
CA ASN A 59 -23.57 18.86 -42.88
C ASN A 59 -22.94 17.60 -42.27
N GLN A 60 -23.82 16.78 -41.69
CA GLN A 60 -23.85 15.31 -41.61
C GLN A 60 -22.69 14.58 -40.90
N ASP A 61 -22.84 14.50 -39.58
CA ASP A 61 -23.09 13.27 -38.81
C ASP A 61 -22.35 11.97 -39.21
N THR A 62 -21.08 11.91 -38.85
CA THR A 62 -20.48 10.77 -38.13
C THR A 62 -19.21 11.26 -37.42
N LYS A 63 -19.35 12.23 -36.50
CA LYS A 63 -18.23 12.65 -35.66
C LYS A 63 -18.38 12.00 -34.28
N PRO A 64 -17.34 11.31 -33.77
CA PRO A 64 -17.37 10.80 -32.41
C PRO A 64 -17.65 11.99 -31.49
N GLN A 65 -18.75 11.88 -30.74
CA GLN A 65 -19.24 12.93 -29.86
C GLN A 65 -18.09 13.42 -28.98
N ARG A 66 -17.61 14.65 -29.24
CA ARG A 66 -16.50 15.24 -28.50
C ARG A 66 -16.94 15.36 -27.06
N VAL A 67 -16.47 14.44 -26.21
CA VAL A 67 -16.72 14.47 -24.77
C VAL A 67 -16.47 15.87 -24.24
N SER A 68 -17.49 16.42 -23.59
CA SER A 68 -17.44 17.78 -23.06
C SER A 68 -16.25 17.93 -22.10
N ARG A 69 -15.62 19.11 -22.08
CA ARG A 69 -14.59 19.44 -21.08
C ARG A 69 -15.09 19.19 -19.64
N ALA A 70 -16.39 19.35 -19.38
CA ALA A 70 -16.99 19.05 -18.08
C ALA A 70 -17.08 17.53 -17.80
N GLN A 71 -17.41 16.74 -18.82
CA GLN A 71 -17.46 15.28 -18.72
C GLN A 71 -16.07 14.70 -18.48
N LYS A 72 -15.05 15.16 -19.22
CA LYS A 72 -13.65 14.78 -19.00
C LYS A 72 -13.14 15.12 -17.60
N ARG A 73 -13.59 16.25 -17.01
CA ARG A 73 -13.28 16.62 -15.61
C ARG A 73 -13.95 15.68 -14.60
N ARG A 74 -15.22 15.29 -14.81
CA ARG A 74 -15.94 14.35 -13.95
C ARG A 74 -15.31 12.95 -13.99
N GLU A 75 -14.98 12.46 -15.18
CA GLU A 75 -14.31 11.18 -15.39
C GLU A 75 -12.92 11.15 -14.73
N LYS A 76 -12.11 12.21 -14.88
CA LYS A 76 -10.81 12.31 -14.20
C LYS A 76 -10.94 12.30 -12.67
N LYS A 77 -11.96 12.95 -12.11
CA LYS A 77 -12.22 12.93 -10.66
C LYS A 77 -12.69 11.55 -10.19
N ALA A 78 -13.57 10.90 -10.95
CA ALA A 78 -14.04 9.55 -10.65
C ALA A 78 -12.90 8.54 -10.69
N GLU A 79 -12.02 8.62 -11.69
CA GLU A 79 -10.84 7.74 -11.79
C GLU A 79 -9.84 7.97 -10.65
N LEU A 80 -9.60 9.23 -10.26
CA LEU A 80 -8.73 9.53 -9.12
C LEU A 80 -9.29 8.95 -7.81
N ASN A 81 -10.60 9.13 -7.58
CA ASN A 81 -11.25 8.58 -6.40
C ASN A 81 -11.20 7.05 -6.39
N ARG A 82 -11.46 6.40 -7.53
CA ARG A 82 -11.35 4.94 -7.66
C ARG A 82 -9.94 4.45 -7.33
N LYS A 83 -8.90 5.11 -7.86
CA LYS A 83 -7.51 4.76 -7.56
C LYS A 83 -7.14 4.95 -6.10
N LEU A 84 -7.63 6.03 -5.46
CA LEU A 84 -7.42 6.26 -4.02
C LEU A 84 -8.08 5.16 -3.19
N GLU A 85 -9.31 4.78 -3.53
CA GLU A 85 -10.04 3.72 -2.84
C GLU A 85 -9.38 2.35 -3.03
N GLU A 86 -8.94 2.04 -4.25
CA GLU A 86 -8.19 0.82 -4.57
C GLU A 86 -6.86 0.76 -3.82
N ALA A 87 -6.11 1.86 -3.73
CA ALA A 87 -4.88 1.94 -2.95
C ALA A 87 -5.15 1.74 -1.45
N ALA A 88 -6.21 2.36 -0.91
CA ALA A 88 -6.60 2.17 0.49
C ALA A 88 -6.99 0.72 0.79
N GLU A 89 -7.66 0.02 -0.13
CA GLU A 89 -8.01 -1.39 0.04
C GLU A 89 -6.79 -2.31 -0.11
N ALA A 90 -5.87 -2.00 -1.02
CA ALA A 90 -4.58 -2.68 -1.12
C ALA A 90 -3.77 -2.52 0.17
N ASP A 91 -3.74 -1.34 0.77
CA ASP A 91 -3.05 -1.11 2.04
C ASP A 91 -3.68 -1.90 3.20
N LYS A 92 -5.01 -1.98 3.26
CA LYS A 92 -5.71 -2.82 4.26
C LYS A 92 -5.42 -4.30 4.08
N THR A 93 -5.41 -4.81 2.85
CA THR A 93 -5.14 -6.23 2.57
C THR A 93 -3.69 -6.58 2.86
N ASN A 94 -2.74 -5.72 2.47
CA ASN A 94 -1.33 -5.85 2.82
C ASN A 94 -1.08 -5.80 4.34
N ALA A 95 -1.80 -4.92 5.05
CA ALA A 95 -1.74 -4.85 6.50
C ALA A 95 -2.32 -6.11 7.16
N LYS A 96 -3.28 -6.82 6.55
CA LYS A 96 -3.81 -8.10 7.06
C LYS A 96 -2.87 -9.28 6.77
N SER A 97 -2.15 -9.24 5.64
CA SER A 97 -1.26 -10.33 5.21
C SER A 97 0.16 -10.23 5.77
N THR A 98 0.44 -9.26 6.64
CA THR A 98 1.77 -9.10 7.22
C THR A 98 2.13 -10.33 8.04
N ARG A 99 3.34 -10.88 7.87
CA ARG A 99 3.79 -12.11 8.57
C ARG A 99 3.56 -12.07 10.08
N ARG A 100 3.82 -10.92 10.71
CA ARG A 100 3.58 -10.70 12.15
C ARG A 100 2.13 -10.95 12.55
N LYS A 101 1.15 -10.47 11.77
CA LYS A 101 -0.27 -10.68 12.08
C LYS A 101 -0.66 -12.15 11.93
N LEU A 102 -0.22 -12.80 10.85
CA LEU A 102 -0.46 -14.23 10.67
C LEU A 102 0.11 -15.07 11.82
N GLU A 103 1.31 -14.74 12.30
CA GLU A 103 1.92 -15.38 13.47
C GLU A 103 1.13 -15.09 14.75
N MET A 104 0.74 -13.83 14.99
CA MET A 104 -0.06 -13.44 16.16
C MET A 104 -1.44 -14.13 16.17
N ASP A 105 -2.16 -14.11 15.04
CA ASP A 105 -3.47 -14.74 14.88
C ASP A 105 -3.40 -16.26 15.10
N ALA A 106 -2.32 -16.90 14.67
CA ALA A 106 -2.10 -18.32 14.92
C ALA A 106 -1.89 -18.61 16.42
N ILE A 107 -1.11 -17.78 17.12
CA ILE A 107 -0.91 -17.91 18.56
C ILE A 107 -2.23 -17.65 19.32
N GLU A 108 -2.97 -16.61 18.94
CA GLU A 108 -4.25 -16.26 19.57
C GLU A 108 -5.28 -17.39 19.43
N ARG A 109 -5.32 -18.07 18.28
CA ARG A 109 -6.17 -19.25 18.09
C ARG A 109 -5.84 -20.37 19.08
N ILE A 110 -4.56 -20.71 19.22
CA ILE A 110 -4.10 -21.75 20.15
C ILE A 110 -4.42 -21.38 21.61
N LEU A 111 -4.28 -20.10 21.96
CA LEU A 111 -4.62 -19.63 23.30
C LEU A 111 -6.13 -19.69 23.56
N SER A 112 -6.94 -19.27 22.59
CA SER A 112 -8.40 -19.27 22.67
C SER A 112 -8.97 -20.68 22.87
N GLU A 113 -8.42 -21.68 22.18
CA GLU A 113 -8.77 -23.10 22.36
C GLU A 113 -8.53 -23.60 23.80
N ARG A 114 -7.62 -22.95 24.54
CA ARG A 114 -7.30 -23.26 25.93
C ARG A 114 -8.02 -22.34 26.92
N GLY A 115 -8.87 -21.43 26.46
CA GLY A 115 -9.52 -20.42 27.28
C GLY A 115 -8.54 -19.38 27.86
N LEU A 116 -7.40 -19.16 27.19
CA LEU A 116 -6.39 -18.18 27.58
C LEU A 116 -6.46 -16.95 26.67
N VAL A 117 -6.03 -15.81 27.20
CA VAL A 117 -5.99 -14.52 26.48
C VAL A 117 -4.56 -14.02 26.45
N MET A 118 -4.15 -13.43 25.32
CA MET A 118 -2.84 -12.82 25.17
C MET A 118 -2.81 -11.45 25.86
N HIS A 119 -1.72 -11.17 26.58
CA HIS A 119 -1.45 -9.85 27.17
C HIS A 119 -0.15 -9.30 26.59
N GLU A 120 -0.20 -8.08 26.05
CA GLU A 120 0.95 -7.46 25.38
C GLU A 120 1.85 -6.76 26.40
N ILE A 121 3.10 -7.21 26.49
CA ILE A 121 4.15 -6.61 27.32
C ILE A 121 5.05 -5.77 26.40
N PRO A 122 5.50 -4.58 26.85
CA PRO A 122 6.42 -3.75 26.08
C PRO A 122 7.64 -4.54 25.57
N PRO A 123 8.04 -4.37 24.29
CA PRO A 123 9.16 -5.11 23.70
C PRO A 123 10.50 -4.46 24.05
N ASP A 124 10.84 -4.44 25.33
CA ASP A 124 12.12 -3.97 25.86
C ASP A 124 13.05 -5.15 26.25
N GLY A 125 14.26 -4.84 26.73
CA GLY A 125 15.23 -5.85 27.16
C GLY A 125 14.80 -6.65 28.39
N ASP A 126 13.86 -6.12 29.18
CA ASP A 126 13.38 -6.69 30.43
C ASP A 126 12.01 -7.39 30.27
N CYS A 127 11.49 -7.49 29.05
CA CYS A 127 10.16 -8.01 28.74
C CYS A 127 9.87 -9.38 29.37
N LEU A 128 10.89 -10.23 29.52
CA LEU A 128 10.77 -11.52 30.21
C LEU A 128 10.39 -11.35 31.68
N TYR A 129 11.11 -10.48 32.41
CA TYR A 129 10.85 -10.21 33.82
C TYR A 129 9.51 -9.50 34.01
N SER A 130 9.19 -8.54 33.14
CA SER A 130 7.90 -7.85 33.12
C SER A 130 6.73 -8.81 32.92
N SER A 131 6.89 -9.80 32.03
CA SER A 131 5.88 -10.85 31.79
C SER A 131 5.66 -11.72 33.04
N LEU A 132 6.74 -12.11 33.72
CA LEU A 132 6.67 -12.90 34.94
C LEU A 132 6.02 -12.11 36.10
N ALA A 133 6.40 -10.84 36.27
CA ALA A 133 5.84 -9.97 37.29
C ALA A 133 4.32 -9.81 37.11
N HIS A 134 3.87 -9.57 35.88
CA HIS A 134 2.44 -9.49 35.54
C HIS A 134 1.70 -10.78 35.92
N GLN A 135 2.24 -11.95 35.55
CA GLN A 135 1.61 -13.24 35.84
C GLN A 135 1.54 -13.54 37.34
N LEU A 136 2.60 -13.22 38.10
CA LEU A 136 2.63 -13.40 39.54
C LEU A 136 1.61 -12.49 40.25
N SER A 137 1.45 -11.26 39.80
CA SER A 137 0.42 -10.33 40.30
C SER A 137 -0.97 -10.93 40.18
N ILE A 138 -1.34 -11.42 38.99
CA ILE A 138 -2.64 -12.05 38.74
C ILE A 138 -2.86 -13.26 39.66
N VAL A 139 -1.88 -14.15 39.77
CA VAL A 139 -1.99 -15.35 40.62
C VAL A 139 -2.16 -14.97 42.08
N SER A 140 -1.45 -13.94 42.55
CA SER A 140 -1.57 -13.45 43.93
C SER A 140 -2.96 -12.88 44.22
N GLU A 141 -3.52 -12.13 43.28
CA GLU A 141 -4.88 -11.59 43.38
C GLU A 141 -5.93 -12.70 43.40
N ILE A 142 -5.81 -13.69 42.52
CA ILE A 142 -6.72 -14.84 42.48
C ILE A 142 -6.68 -15.59 43.83
N LYS A 143 -5.50 -15.86 44.37
CA LYS A 143 -5.34 -16.49 45.69
C LYS A 143 -5.96 -15.65 46.79
N ALA A 144 -5.75 -14.34 46.78
CA ALA A 144 -6.34 -13.44 47.77
C ALA A 144 -7.87 -13.45 47.71
N ARG A 145 -8.46 -13.34 46.52
CA ARG A 145 -9.92 -13.40 46.31
C ARG A 145 -10.51 -14.74 46.76
N GLN A 146 -9.84 -15.84 46.43
CA GLN A 146 -10.29 -17.17 46.83
C GLN A 146 -10.21 -17.37 48.35
N LEU A 147 -9.17 -16.84 49.01
CA LEU A 147 -9.06 -16.86 50.47
C LEU A 147 -10.18 -16.06 51.16
N VAL A 148 -10.55 -14.90 50.60
CA VAL A 148 -11.67 -14.09 51.12
C VAL A 148 -13.01 -14.83 51.00
N ILE A 149 -13.28 -15.45 49.84
CA ILE A 149 -14.52 -16.22 49.63
C ILE A 149 -14.64 -17.36 50.63
N VAL A 150 -13.57 -18.13 50.85
CA VAL A 150 -13.56 -19.25 51.81
C VAL A 150 -13.77 -18.80 53.25
N ARG A 151 -13.38 -17.57 53.60
CA ARG A 151 -13.61 -16.99 54.93
C ARG A 151 -15.03 -16.47 55.15
N ILE A 152 -15.76 -16.10 54.10
CA ILE A 152 -17.14 -15.60 54.19
C ILE A 152 -18.14 -16.77 54.24
N THR A 153 -17.80 -17.92 53.64
CA THR A 153 -18.69 -19.08 53.54
C THR A 153 -18.57 -20.08 54.69
N LYS A 154 -17.73 -19.79 55.71
CA LYS A 154 -17.61 -20.55 56.96
C LYS A 154 -18.11 -19.71 58.12
#